data_AF-A0A7S2N875-F1
#
_entry.id   AF-A0A7S2N875-F1
#
_cell.length_a   1.000
_cell.length_b   1.000
_cell.length_c   1.000
_cell.angle_alpha   90.00
_cell.angle_beta   90.00
_cell.angle_gamma   90.00
#
_symmetry.space_group_name_H-M   'P 1'
#
loop_
_entity.id
_entity.type
_entity.pdbx_description
1 polymer ?
#
loop_
_entity_poly.entity_id
_entity_poly.type
_entity_poly.pdbx_seq_one_letter_code
_entity_poly.pdbx_strand_id
1 'polypeptide(L)'
;ASRGLISRFRGGIFTFPVFTDSFCDLLEAELAHFEASDLPKSRPNTMNRFGVVLRELGLCEGLLDPLVFEMLDAIATRLLPIYTEGLDSYRAFTVKYDAQAGGDRHLNTHYDNAEVTLNVNIGGAWTGGQVTF
;
A
#
# COMPACT_ATOMS: atom_id res chain seq x y z
N ALA A 1 -20.20 9.80 -20.35
CA ALA A 1 -20.38 8.38 -19.94
C ALA A 1 -19.49 8.15 -18.71
N SER A 2 -20.08 8.02 -17.53
CA SER A 2 -19.34 7.72 -16.30
C SER A 2 -18.87 6.26 -16.35
N ARG A 3 -17.65 6.03 -16.85
CA ARG A 3 -16.93 4.80 -16.52
C ARG A 3 -16.75 4.80 -15.01
N GLY A 4 -17.17 3.74 -14.33
CA GLY A 4 -17.01 3.62 -12.89
C GLY A 4 -15.55 3.78 -12.49
N LEU A 5 -15.30 4.41 -11.34
CA LEU A 5 -13.96 4.62 -10.77
C LEU A 5 -13.24 3.28 -10.46
N ILE A 6 -14.00 2.21 -10.27
CA ILE A 6 -13.50 0.87 -9.97
C ILE A 6 -13.62 -0.03 -11.21
N SER A 7 -12.51 -0.68 -11.57
CA SER A 7 -12.42 -1.66 -12.65
C SER A 7 -12.04 -3.03 -12.10
N ARG A 8 -12.65 -4.10 -12.61
CA ARG A 8 -12.27 -5.48 -12.29
C ARG A 8 -11.16 -5.94 -13.23
N PHE A 9 -10.03 -6.35 -12.69
CA PHE A 9 -8.93 -6.91 -13.47
C PHE A 9 -9.14 -8.41 -13.72
N ARG A 10 -9.38 -9.18 -12.66
CA ARG A 10 -9.75 -10.62 -12.73
C ARG A 10 -10.54 -11.05 -11.49
N GLY A 11 -10.77 -12.35 -11.30
CA GLY A 11 -11.40 -12.87 -10.07
C GLY A 11 -10.69 -12.38 -8.81
N GLY A 12 -11.42 -11.71 -7.92
CA GLY A 12 -10.87 -11.19 -6.66
C GLY A 12 -9.93 -9.99 -6.77
N ILE A 13 -9.69 -9.43 -7.97
CA ILE A 13 -8.72 -8.33 -8.17
C ILE A 13 -9.40 -7.14 -8.84
N PHE A 14 -9.31 -5.98 -8.18
CA PHE A 14 -9.91 -4.73 -8.60
C PHE A 14 -8.87 -3.60 -8.59
N THR A 15 -9.06 -2.61 -9.44
CA THR A 15 -8.18 -1.43 -9.57
C THR A 15 -9.02 -0.16 -9.54
N PHE A 16 -8.59 0.84 -8.79
CA PHE A 16 -9.24 2.15 -8.67
C PHE A 16 -8.23 3.20 -8.20
N PRO A 17 -8.45 4.49 -8.48
CA PRO A 17 -7.61 5.56 -7.95
C PRO A 17 -7.80 5.68 -6.43
N VAL A 18 -6.70 5.67 -5.67
CA VAL A 18 -6.71 5.79 -4.21
C VAL A 18 -6.28 7.18 -3.77
N PHE A 19 -5.16 7.67 -4.29
CA PHE A 19 -4.58 8.97 -3.95
C PHE A 19 -4.45 9.86 -5.18
N THR A 20 -4.38 11.17 -4.94
CA THR A 20 -4.02 12.15 -5.97
C THR A 20 -2.51 12.19 -6.14
N ASP A 21 -2.04 12.57 -7.32
CA ASP A 21 -0.59 12.72 -7.59
C ASP A 21 0.06 13.69 -6.58
N SER A 22 -0.60 14.81 -6.26
CA SER A 22 -0.10 15.77 -5.28
C SER A 22 0.05 15.19 -3.87
N PHE A 23 -0.81 14.23 -3.49
CA PHE A 23 -0.70 13.55 -2.21
C PHE A 23 0.43 12.53 -2.24
N CYS A 24 0.58 11.80 -3.35
CA CYS A 24 1.72 10.91 -3.56
C CYS A 24 3.05 11.67 -3.44
N ASP A 25 3.19 12.84 -4.07
CA ASP A 25 4.39 13.68 -3.97
C ASP A 25 4.71 14.08 -2.52
N LEU A 26 3.68 14.50 -1.75
CA LEU A 26 3.84 14.86 -0.34
C LEU A 26 4.23 13.65 0.52
N LEU A 27 3.63 12.50 0.26
CA LEU A 27 3.92 11.27 0.98
C LEU A 27 5.35 10.78 0.68
N GLU A 28 5.79 10.83 -0.58
CA GLU A 28 7.18 10.51 -0.95
C GLU A 28 8.19 11.44 -0.27
N ALA A 29 7.91 12.74 -0.22
CA ALA A 29 8.76 13.72 0.47
C ALA A 29 8.84 13.42 1.98
N GLU A 30 7.71 13.13 2.63
CA GLU A 30 7.69 12.82 4.06
C GLU A 30 8.39 11.50 4.37
N LEU A 31 8.22 10.47 3.53
CA LEU A 31 8.95 9.22 3.65
C LEU A 31 10.46 9.46 3.57
N ALA A 32 10.92 10.29 2.63
CA ALA A 32 12.33 10.64 2.50
C ALA A 32 12.87 11.40 3.73
N HIS A 33 12.09 12.33 4.28
CA HIS A 33 12.47 13.03 5.52
C HIS A 33 12.57 12.08 6.71
N PHE A 34 11.60 11.19 6.87
CA PHE A 34 11.61 10.21 7.95
C PHE A 34 12.77 9.23 7.81
N GLU A 35 13.02 8.71 6.59
CA GLU A 35 14.18 7.86 6.29
C GLU A 35 15.50 8.55 6.65
N ALA A 36 15.62 9.87 6.40
CA ALA A 36 16.82 10.66 6.71
C ALA A 36 16.97 11.06 8.19
N SER A 37 15.93 10.90 9.01
CA SER A 37 15.96 11.26 10.43
C SER A 37 16.63 10.19 11.31
N ASP A 38 16.91 10.52 12.57
CA ASP A 38 17.41 9.54 13.57
C ASP A 38 16.29 8.79 14.32
N LEU A 39 15.02 8.96 13.89
CA LEU A 39 13.89 8.27 14.52
C LEU A 39 14.00 6.74 14.37
N PRO A 40 13.47 5.96 15.32
CA PRO A 40 13.46 4.50 15.23
C PRO A 40 12.63 4.04 14.02
N LYS A 41 13.16 3.05 13.29
CA LYS A 41 12.54 2.51 12.07
C LYS A 41 12.52 1.00 12.13
N SER A 42 11.34 0.41 12.03
CA SER A 42 11.22 -1.05 11.90
C SER A 42 11.26 -1.47 10.44
N ARG A 43 11.66 -2.72 10.21
CA ARG A 43 11.55 -3.30 8.86
C ARG A 43 10.08 -3.44 8.46
N PRO A 44 9.73 -3.14 7.20
CA PRO A 44 8.35 -3.19 6.73
C PRO A 44 7.77 -4.60 6.78
N ASN A 45 8.55 -5.65 6.48
CA ASN A 45 8.19 -7.05 6.71
C ASN A 45 9.45 -7.94 6.70
N THR A 46 9.27 -9.27 6.79
CA THR A 46 10.38 -10.25 6.81
C THR A 46 11.10 -10.39 5.47
N MET A 47 10.45 -10.05 4.36
CA MET A 47 10.96 -10.20 2.99
C MET A 47 11.55 -8.92 2.41
N ASN A 48 11.17 -7.76 2.93
CA ASN A 48 11.67 -6.44 2.52
C ASN A 48 12.62 -5.86 3.56
N ARG A 49 13.74 -5.31 3.09
CA ARG A 49 14.74 -4.61 3.88
C ARG A 49 14.45 -3.11 3.92
N PHE A 50 13.85 -2.55 2.88
CA PHE A 50 13.65 -1.10 2.74
C PHE A 50 12.17 -0.71 2.63
N GLY A 51 11.82 0.37 3.30
CA GLY A 51 10.45 0.86 3.44
C GLY A 51 10.15 1.32 4.86
N VAL A 52 8.96 1.88 5.07
CA VAL A 52 8.55 2.51 6.32
C VAL A 52 7.23 1.91 6.81
N VAL A 53 7.16 1.56 8.10
CA VAL A 53 5.89 1.20 8.73
C VAL A 53 5.10 2.48 9.01
N LEU A 54 3.95 2.66 8.36
CA LEU A 54 3.25 3.96 8.38
C LEU A 54 2.72 4.37 9.76
N ARG A 55 2.57 3.40 10.69
CA ARG A 55 2.27 3.69 12.10
C ARG A 55 3.39 4.48 12.78
N GLU A 56 4.64 4.26 12.39
CA GLU A 56 5.81 4.95 12.97
C GLU A 56 5.88 6.42 12.52
N LEU A 57 5.21 6.77 11.43
CA LEU A 57 5.03 8.15 10.93
C LEU A 57 3.84 8.88 11.58
N GLY A 58 3.05 8.21 12.44
CA GLY A 58 1.86 8.81 13.04
C GLY A 58 0.70 9.00 12.05
N LEU A 59 0.70 8.33 10.90
CA LEU A 59 -0.33 8.47 9.86
C LEU A 59 -1.58 7.61 10.11
N CYS A 60 -1.70 6.93 11.25
CA CYS A 60 -2.84 6.06 11.54
C CYS A 60 -4.15 6.84 11.66
N GLU A 61 -4.31 7.63 12.72
CA GLU A 61 -5.60 8.23 13.09
C GLU A 61 -6.14 9.22 12.05
N GLY A 62 -5.26 10.04 11.45
CA GLY A 62 -5.66 11.10 10.53
C GLY A 62 -5.79 10.70 9.06
N LEU A 63 -5.28 9.52 8.67
CA LEU A 63 -5.23 9.09 7.27
C LEU A 63 -5.65 7.64 7.09
N LEU A 64 -4.99 6.70 7.77
CA LEU A 64 -5.21 5.27 7.50
C LEU A 64 -6.48 4.74 8.13
N ASP A 65 -6.84 5.16 9.32
CA ASP A 65 -8.05 4.71 10.01
C ASP A 65 -9.32 5.04 9.19
N PRO A 66 -9.57 6.30 8.74
CA PRO A 66 -10.73 6.58 7.88
C PRO A 66 -10.61 5.93 6.50
N LEU A 67 -9.40 5.81 5.95
CA LEU A 67 -9.19 5.12 4.68
C LEU A 67 -9.60 3.63 4.77
N VAL A 68 -9.16 2.93 5.80
CA VAL A 68 -9.38 1.49 5.98
C VAL A 68 -10.80 1.20 6.46
N PHE A 69 -11.20 1.79 7.59
CA PHE A 69 -12.42 1.39 8.29
C PHE A 69 -13.69 2.04 7.76
N GLU A 70 -13.59 3.04 6.89
CA GLU A 70 -14.76 3.65 6.24
C GLU A 70 -14.77 3.38 4.73
N MET A 71 -13.75 3.84 4.01
CA MET A 71 -13.76 3.78 2.55
C MET A 71 -13.47 2.38 2.02
N LEU A 72 -12.37 1.75 2.45
CA LEU A 72 -11.96 0.43 1.96
C LEU A 72 -12.86 -0.67 2.51
N ASP A 73 -13.36 -0.54 3.73
CA ASP A 73 -14.35 -1.47 4.29
C ASP A 73 -15.60 -1.57 3.41
N ALA A 74 -16.20 -0.42 3.05
CA ALA A 74 -17.36 -0.38 2.18
C ALA A 74 -17.09 -0.99 0.79
N ILE A 75 -15.89 -0.79 0.24
CA ILE A 75 -15.47 -1.37 -1.03
C ILE A 75 -15.28 -2.88 -0.90
N ALA A 76 -14.56 -3.33 0.12
CA ALA A 76 -14.20 -4.74 0.33
C ALA A 76 -15.43 -5.59 0.61
N THR A 77 -16.28 -5.19 1.55
CA THR A 77 -17.53 -5.90 1.89
C THR A 77 -18.47 -6.00 0.68
N ARG A 78 -18.44 -5.02 -0.24
CA ARG A 78 -19.28 -5.03 -1.44
C ARG A 78 -18.72 -5.88 -2.59
N LEU A 79 -17.40 -5.87 -2.80
CA LEU A 79 -16.75 -6.47 -3.97
C LEU A 79 -16.13 -7.83 -3.69
N LEU A 80 -15.79 -8.10 -2.43
CA LEU A 80 -15.09 -9.28 -1.94
C LEU A 80 -15.86 -9.97 -0.79
N PRO A 81 -17.20 -10.15 -0.87
CA PRO A 81 -18.03 -10.63 0.25
C PRO A 81 -17.74 -12.09 0.67
N ILE A 82 -16.98 -12.84 -0.13
CA ILE A 82 -16.55 -14.20 0.24
C ILE A 82 -15.28 -14.21 1.11
N TYR A 83 -14.58 -13.08 1.18
CA TYR A 83 -13.31 -12.95 1.89
C TYR A 83 -13.44 -12.13 3.18
N THR A 84 -14.40 -11.21 3.24
CA THR A 84 -14.59 -10.34 4.40
C THR A 84 -16.05 -9.89 4.52
N GLU A 85 -16.50 -9.73 5.77
CA GLU A 85 -17.77 -9.09 6.15
C GLU A 85 -17.54 -7.70 6.77
N GLY A 86 -16.27 -7.30 6.91
CA GLY A 86 -15.81 -6.06 7.51
C GLY A 86 -14.32 -6.13 7.83
N LEU A 87 -13.62 -4.99 7.71
CA LEU A 87 -12.21 -4.84 8.05
C LEU A 87 -12.09 -4.41 9.52
N ASP A 88 -11.37 -5.18 10.34
CA ASP A 88 -11.24 -4.95 11.79
C ASP A 88 -9.82 -4.55 12.23
N SER A 89 -8.85 -4.70 11.34
CA SER A 89 -7.44 -4.45 11.60
C SER A 89 -6.68 -4.22 10.30
N TYR A 90 -5.50 -3.61 10.39
CA TYR A 90 -4.62 -3.45 9.25
C TYR A 90 -3.15 -3.40 9.66
N ARG A 91 -2.29 -3.73 8.70
CA ARG A 91 -0.84 -3.53 8.79
C ARG A 91 -0.36 -2.77 7.55
N ALA A 92 -0.06 -1.49 7.72
CA ALA A 92 0.31 -0.61 6.62
C ALA A 92 1.81 -0.28 6.64
N PHE A 93 2.47 -0.47 5.50
CA PHE A 93 3.87 -0.17 5.31
C PHE A 93 4.15 0.15 3.83
N THR A 94 5.21 0.90 3.57
CA THR A 94 5.75 1.11 2.23
C THR A 94 6.85 0.11 1.95
N VAL A 95 7.12 -0.12 0.67
CA VAL A 95 8.27 -0.90 0.21
C VAL A 95 9.03 -0.06 -0.79
N LYS A 96 10.35 0.01 -0.63
CA LYS A 96 11.24 0.72 -1.55
C LYS A 96 12.05 -0.28 -2.35
N TYR A 97 11.77 -0.37 -3.65
CA TYR A 97 12.58 -1.12 -4.58
C TYR A 97 13.64 -0.20 -5.18
N ASP A 98 14.91 -0.52 -4.96
CA ASP A 98 16.03 0.26 -5.48
C ASP A 98 17.02 -0.66 -6.21
N ALA A 99 17.05 -0.51 -7.53
CA ALA A 99 17.95 -1.27 -8.39
C ALA A 99 19.43 -0.85 -8.23
N GLN A 100 19.70 0.36 -7.74
CA GLN A 100 20.99 1.05 -7.80
C GLN A 100 21.63 1.28 -6.42
N ALA A 101 21.42 0.44 -5.40
CA ALA A 101 22.19 0.56 -4.15
C ALA A 101 22.20 -0.71 -3.28
N GLY A 102 22.14 -1.90 -3.88
CA GLY A 102 21.96 -3.14 -3.10
C GLY A 102 20.59 -3.22 -2.41
N GLY A 103 19.64 -2.39 -2.84
CA GLY A 103 18.24 -2.37 -2.43
C GLY A 103 17.48 -3.64 -2.79
N ASP A 104 16.23 -3.73 -2.35
CA ASP A 104 15.37 -4.84 -2.76
C ASP A 104 15.01 -4.69 -4.24
N ARG A 105 15.07 -5.79 -4.99
CA ARG A 105 14.84 -5.79 -6.45
C ARG A 105 13.67 -6.66 -6.88
N HIS A 106 13.30 -7.63 -6.07
CA HIS A 106 12.21 -8.55 -6.30
C HIS A 106 11.66 -9.01 -4.97
N LEU A 107 10.43 -9.52 -5.00
CA LEU A 107 9.77 -10.17 -3.89
C LEU A 107 9.38 -11.57 -4.38
N ASN A 108 9.77 -12.60 -3.62
CA ASN A 108 9.45 -13.98 -3.99
C ASN A 108 7.94 -14.21 -3.91
N THR A 109 7.44 -15.23 -4.63
CA THR A 109 6.04 -15.65 -4.52
C THR A 109 5.70 -15.99 -3.07
N HIS A 110 4.62 -15.38 -2.57
CA HIS A 110 4.14 -15.56 -1.21
C HIS A 110 2.63 -15.26 -1.16
N TYR A 111 2.06 -15.45 0.01
CA TYR A 111 0.72 -14.97 0.35
C TYR A 111 0.85 -13.91 1.43
N ASP A 112 0.01 -12.89 1.35
CA ASP A 112 -0.13 -11.94 2.43
C ASP A 112 -0.87 -12.59 3.60
N ASN A 113 -0.49 -12.22 4.83
CA ASN A 113 -1.24 -12.57 6.02
C ASN A 113 -2.39 -11.57 6.22
N ALA A 114 -3.34 -11.57 5.28
CA ALA A 114 -4.53 -10.73 5.26
C ALA A 114 -5.64 -11.36 4.39
N GLU A 115 -6.90 -11.09 4.71
CA GLU A 115 -8.05 -11.46 3.88
C GLU A 115 -8.11 -10.62 2.60
N VAL A 116 -7.73 -9.34 2.69
CA VAL A 116 -7.70 -8.38 1.59
C VAL A 116 -6.42 -7.54 1.68
N THR A 117 -5.72 -7.39 0.55
CA THR A 117 -4.54 -6.52 0.44
C THR A 117 -4.82 -5.36 -0.52
N LEU A 118 -4.55 -4.13 -0.07
CA LEU A 118 -4.46 -2.96 -0.94
C LEU A 118 -3.00 -2.69 -1.31
N ASN A 119 -2.70 -2.64 -2.60
CA ASN A 119 -1.39 -2.23 -3.11
C ASN A 119 -1.53 -0.93 -3.90
N VAL A 120 -0.79 0.11 -3.48
CA VAL A 120 -0.84 1.44 -4.07
C VAL A 120 0.55 1.82 -4.56
N ASN A 121 0.68 2.14 -5.84
CA ASN A 121 1.85 2.85 -6.31
C ASN A 121 1.76 4.31 -5.83
N ILE A 122 2.75 4.74 -5.06
CA ILE A 122 2.82 6.09 -4.47
C ILE A 122 3.83 6.99 -5.19
N GLY A 123 4.36 6.56 -6.33
CA GLY A 123 5.29 7.37 -7.13
C GLY A 123 6.53 6.63 -7.65
N GLY A 124 7.57 7.43 -7.88
CA GLY A 124 8.83 7.04 -8.50
C GLY A 124 8.81 6.94 -10.03
N ALA A 125 10.00 6.94 -10.62
CA ALA A 125 10.22 6.63 -12.04
C ALA A 125 10.83 5.23 -12.17
N TRP A 126 10.15 4.32 -12.87
CA TRP A 126 10.58 2.93 -12.95
C TRP A 126 10.20 2.29 -14.29
N THR A 127 10.83 1.15 -14.58
CA THR A 127 10.46 0.22 -15.65
C THR A 127 10.32 -1.17 -15.06
N GLY A 128 9.17 -1.84 -15.23
CA GLY A 128 8.91 -3.18 -14.66
C GLY A 128 7.97 -3.19 -13.45
N GLY A 129 8.32 -3.88 -12.36
CA GLY A 129 7.61 -3.76 -11.07
C GLY A 129 6.15 -4.23 -10.99
N GLN A 130 5.60 -4.85 -12.03
CA GLN A 130 4.22 -5.34 -12.01
C GLN A 130 4.04 -6.50 -11.04
N VAL A 131 2.93 -6.48 -10.29
CA VAL A 131 2.49 -7.63 -9.50
C VAL A 131 1.98 -8.70 -10.45
N THR A 132 2.50 -9.93 -10.29
CA THR A 132 2.05 -11.12 -11.02
C THR A 132 1.34 -12.06 -10.06
N PHE A 133 0.23 -12.65 -10.51
CA PHE A 133 -0.65 -13.48 -9.69
C PHE A 133 -1.05 -14.78 -10.39
#